data_AF-A0A3P3ZLB0-F1
#
_entry.id   AF-A0A3P3ZLB0-F1
#
_cell.length_a   1.000
_cell.length_b   1.000
_cell.length_c   1.000
_cell.angle_alpha   90.00
_cell.angle_beta   90.00
_cell.angle_gamma   90.00
#
_symmetry.space_group_name_H-M   'P 1'
#
loop_
_entity.id
_entity.type
_entity.pdbx_description
1 polymer ?
#
loop_
_entity_poly.entity_id
_entity_poly.type
_entity_poly.pdbx_seq_one_letter_code
_entity_poly.pdbx_strand_id
1 'polypeptide(L)'
;MYSPALHGSLPLDLIGATRQQGLIPFLLTPSLSALLIEVAHDHPVLILQKIGLLEGSWHYAVVIGYDLPTQTLWLHSGTKERLSETFAEFEKSWRPGGNWALVITAAGTVPASATENTYLTQIVPLENFAPNLAAQGYHNALTRWPESYRAWMGLGALAFQAHRYPEALVDYQEVTRAHPLEGDAFNNLAETWRALGNLPAAREAITKALSLGDVHRSLYEKTLKEINETQEK
;
A
#
# COMPACT_ATOMS: atom_id res chain seq x y z
N MET A 1 -12.65 -10.76 5.36
CA MET A 1 -13.30 -11.99 5.89
C MET A 1 -13.80 -11.65 7.29
N TYR A 2 -15.12 -11.62 7.50
CA TYR A 2 -15.75 -11.32 8.79
C TYR A 2 -15.75 -12.59 9.64
N SER A 3 -15.11 -12.58 10.80
CA SER A 3 -15.22 -13.68 11.78
C SER A 3 -15.89 -13.14 13.05
N PRO A 4 -17.12 -13.57 13.37
CA PRO A 4 -17.86 -13.17 14.57
C PRO A 4 -17.11 -13.43 15.88
N ALA A 5 -16.11 -14.32 15.88
CA ALA A 5 -15.28 -14.60 17.04
C ALA A 5 -14.28 -13.48 17.39
N LEU A 6 -14.08 -12.48 16.52
CA LEU A 6 -13.08 -11.40 16.66
C LEU A 6 -13.61 -10.08 17.26
N HIS A 7 -14.87 -10.00 17.73
CA HIS A 7 -15.54 -8.70 17.99
C HIS A 7 -15.38 -7.76 16.79
N GLY A 8 -15.94 -8.21 15.66
CA GLY A 8 -15.51 -8.02 14.27
C GLY A 8 -15.48 -6.62 13.65
N SER A 9 -15.14 -5.57 14.40
CA SER A 9 -14.82 -4.25 13.85
C SER A 9 -13.46 -3.72 14.32
N LEU A 10 -12.93 -4.15 15.47
CA LEU A 10 -11.83 -3.46 16.14
C LEU A 10 -10.53 -3.30 15.31
N PRO A 11 -10.01 -4.32 14.59
CA PRO A 11 -8.85 -4.13 13.72
C PRO A 11 -9.11 -3.12 12.60
N LEU A 12 -10.33 -3.09 12.05
CA LEU A 12 -10.74 -2.16 11.01
C LEU A 12 -10.96 -0.75 11.57
N ASP A 13 -11.55 -0.66 12.77
CA ASP A 13 -11.77 0.60 13.49
C ASP A 13 -10.43 1.26 13.83
N LEU A 14 -9.43 0.48 14.25
CA LEU A 14 -8.09 0.97 14.52
C LEU A 14 -7.40 1.48 13.24
N ILE A 15 -7.53 0.75 12.14
CA ILE A 15 -7.02 1.19 10.83
C ILE A 15 -7.69 2.50 10.41
N GLY A 16 -9.01 2.59 10.55
CA GLY A 16 -9.78 3.79 10.24
C GLY A 16 -9.38 4.99 11.12
N ALA A 17 -9.30 4.79 12.44
CA ALA A 17 -8.91 5.81 13.40
C ALA A 17 -7.48 6.32 13.15
N THR A 18 -6.55 5.42 12.82
CA THR A 18 -5.16 5.79 12.48
C THR A 18 -5.11 6.67 11.23
N ARG A 19 -5.90 6.34 10.19
CA ARG A 19 -6.00 7.13 8.97
C ARG A 19 -6.61 8.50 9.19
N GLN A 20 -7.59 8.63 10.11
CA GLN A 20 -8.14 9.94 10.50
C GLN A 20 -7.11 10.87 11.14
N GLN A 21 -6.04 10.31 11.73
CA GLN A 21 -4.90 11.06 12.25
C GLN A 21 -3.82 11.33 11.20
N GLY A 22 -4.07 11.02 9.92
CA GLY A 22 -3.09 11.21 8.84
C GLY A 22 -1.95 10.18 8.83
N LEU A 23 -2.09 9.08 9.55
CA LEU A 23 -1.10 8.01 9.61
C LEU A 23 -1.53 6.84 8.70
N ILE A 24 -0.55 6.13 8.15
CA ILE A 24 -0.81 4.93 7.32
C ILE A 24 -0.49 3.69 8.16
N PRO A 25 -1.51 2.96 8.64
CA PRO A 25 -1.29 1.69 9.33
C PRO A 25 -0.90 0.63 8.30
N PHE A 26 0.15 -0.14 8.56
CA PHE A 26 0.62 -1.21 7.69
C PHE A 26 0.44 -2.57 8.33
N LEU A 27 -0.37 -3.41 7.69
CA LEU A 27 -0.45 -4.82 8.02
C LEU A 27 0.83 -5.50 7.56
N LEU A 28 1.46 -6.25 8.47
CA LEU A 28 2.67 -7.00 8.16
C LEU A 28 2.32 -8.30 7.42
N THR A 29 3.31 -8.83 6.72
CA THR A 29 3.26 -10.23 6.28
C THR A 29 3.08 -11.12 7.53
N PRO A 30 2.18 -12.12 7.52
CA PRO A 30 1.82 -12.93 8.70
C PRO A 30 2.92 -13.92 9.11
N SER A 31 4.12 -13.43 9.44
CA SER A 31 5.29 -14.21 9.84
C SER A 31 6.01 -13.57 11.03
N LEU A 32 6.60 -14.42 11.89
CA LEU A 32 7.43 -13.97 12.99
C LEU A 32 8.62 -13.14 12.48
N SER A 33 9.20 -13.53 11.34
CA SER A 33 10.31 -12.79 10.73
C SER A 33 9.98 -11.34 10.40
N ALA A 34 8.82 -11.06 9.80
CA ALA A 34 8.41 -9.69 9.47
C ALA A 34 8.24 -8.84 10.73
N LEU A 35 7.62 -9.44 11.76
CA LEU A 35 7.46 -8.80 13.08
C LEU A 35 8.82 -8.47 13.70
N LEU A 36 9.75 -9.42 13.76
CA LEU A 36 11.06 -9.21 14.37
C LEU A 36 11.88 -8.15 13.61
N ILE A 37 11.77 -8.09 12.27
CA ILE A 37 12.42 -7.04 11.47
C ILE A 37 11.94 -5.64 11.87
N GLU A 38 10.64 -5.45 12.08
CA GLU A 38 10.11 -4.15 12.54
C GLU A 38 10.63 -3.81 13.94
N VAL A 39 10.55 -4.75 14.86
CA VAL A 39 11.02 -4.55 16.24
C VAL A 39 12.52 -4.24 16.29
N ALA A 40 13.32 -4.83 15.40
CA ALA A 40 14.75 -4.53 15.26
C ALA A 40 15.06 -3.10 14.79
N HIS A 41 14.07 -2.43 14.17
CA HIS A 41 14.15 -1.04 13.71
C HIS A 41 13.40 -0.10 14.67
N ASP A 42 13.22 -0.51 15.93
CA ASP A 42 12.52 0.26 16.96
C ASP A 42 11.07 0.60 16.59
N HIS A 43 10.43 -0.22 15.74
CA HIS A 43 9.02 -0.09 15.41
C HIS A 43 8.19 -1.05 16.28
N PRO A 44 7.41 -0.55 17.27
CA PRO A 44 6.53 -1.40 18.05
C PRO A 44 5.45 -2.03 17.17
N VAL A 45 5.20 -3.33 17.36
CA VAL A 45 4.23 -4.07 16.53
C VAL A 45 3.02 -4.45 17.35
N LEU A 46 1.85 -3.95 16.97
CA LEU A 46 0.57 -4.35 17.55
C LEU A 46 0.16 -5.71 16.99
N ILE A 47 -0.19 -6.64 17.88
CA ILE A 47 -0.59 -8.00 17.52
C ILE A 47 -1.88 -8.42 18.23
N LEU A 48 -2.50 -9.49 17.73
CA LEU A 48 -3.70 -10.09 18.31
C LEU A 48 -3.45 -11.55 18.68
N GLN A 49 -3.44 -11.85 19.98
CA GLN A 49 -3.27 -13.20 20.53
C GLN A 49 -4.59 -13.77 21.04
N LYS A 50 -4.68 -15.10 21.05
CA LYS A 50 -5.65 -15.85 21.85
C LYS A 50 -4.93 -16.44 23.06
N ILE A 51 -5.11 -15.82 24.22
CA ILE A 51 -4.44 -16.18 25.47
C ILE A 51 -5.43 -16.95 26.35
N GLY A 52 -5.20 -18.25 26.58
CA GLY A 52 -6.08 -19.09 27.40
C GLY A 52 -7.05 -19.97 26.57
N LEU A 53 -7.75 -20.88 27.26
CA LEU A 53 -8.57 -21.93 26.64
C LEU A 53 -10.05 -21.55 26.49
N LEU A 54 -10.50 -20.46 27.11
CA LEU A 54 -11.90 -20.03 27.12
C LEU A 54 -12.27 -19.23 25.85
N GLU A 55 -13.53 -19.31 25.44
CA GLU A 55 -14.09 -18.42 24.42
C GLU A 55 -13.99 -16.95 24.87
N GLY A 56 -13.63 -16.05 23.96
CA GLY A 56 -13.50 -14.61 24.24
C GLY A 56 -12.11 -14.14 24.71
N SER A 57 -11.13 -15.03 24.85
CA SER A 57 -9.79 -14.69 25.37
C SER A 57 -8.86 -14.03 24.33
N TRP A 58 -9.38 -13.11 23.53
CA TRP A 58 -8.61 -12.34 22.55
C TRP A 58 -7.96 -11.13 23.22
N HIS A 59 -6.66 -10.96 22.98
CA HIS A 59 -5.85 -9.95 23.65
C HIS A 59 -4.98 -9.23 22.63
N TYR A 60 -5.03 -7.90 22.66
CA TYR A 60 -4.05 -7.08 21.97
C TYR A 60 -2.80 -6.94 22.84
N ALA A 61 -1.66 -6.98 22.19
CA ALA A 61 -0.38 -6.67 22.81
C ALA A 61 0.50 -5.91 21.82
N VAL A 62 1.51 -5.24 22.35
CA VAL A 62 2.54 -4.56 21.54
C VAL A 62 3.86 -5.24 21.79
N VAL A 63 4.46 -5.82 20.75
CA VAL A 63 5.82 -6.37 20.81
C VAL A 63 6.81 -5.24 20.67
N ILE A 64 7.77 -5.18 21.59
CA ILE A 64 8.71 -4.06 21.74
C ILE A 64 10.19 -4.48 21.76
N GLY A 65 10.47 -5.78 21.76
CA GLY A 65 11.85 -6.28 21.71
C GLY A 65 11.91 -7.80 21.67
N TYR A 66 13.10 -8.32 21.39
CA TYR A 66 13.38 -9.76 21.35
C TYR A 66 14.85 -10.07 21.61
N ASP A 67 15.13 -11.34 21.89
CA ASP A 67 16.46 -11.91 22.01
C ASP A 67 16.55 -13.19 21.16
N LEU A 68 17.37 -13.18 20.10
CA LEU A 68 17.53 -14.33 19.21
C LEU A 68 18.20 -15.55 19.87
N PRO A 69 19.28 -15.38 20.68
CA PRO A 69 19.93 -16.51 21.33
C PRO A 69 18.99 -17.32 22.22
N THR A 70 18.15 -16.65 23.00
CA THR A 70 17.17 -17.31 23.89
C THR A 70 15.83 -17.56 23.22
N GLN A 71 15.60 -17.04 22.01
CA GLN A 71 14.34 -17.12 21.28
C GLN A 71 13.17 -16.61 22.12
N THR A 72 13.34 -15.46 22.75
CA THR A 72 12.32 -14.82 23.57
C THR A 72 11.95 -13.45 23.01
N LEU A 73 10.73 -13.02 23.26
CA LEU A 73 10.27 -11.67 22.97
C LEU A 73 9.61 -11.02 24.18
N TRP A 74 9.60 -9.69 24.16
CA TRP A 74 8.95 -8.86 25.18
C TRP A 74 7.74 -8.15 24.58
N LEU A 75 6.62 -8.25 25.28
CA LEU A 75 5.37 -7.61 24.90
C LEU A 75 4.75 -6.83 26.05
N HIS A 76 4.03 -5.78 25.69
CA HIS A 76 3.17 -5.02 26.60
C HIS A 76 1.71 -5.40 26.36
N SER A 77 1.00 -5.83 27.42
CA SER A 77 -0.43 -6.16 27.35
C SER A 77 -1.19 -5.51 28.50
N GLY A 78 -2.09 -4.59 28.17
CA GLY A 78 -2.92 -3.87 29.15
C GLY A 78 -2.09 -3.17 30.22
N THR A 79 -2.28 -3.56 31.48
CA THR A 79 -1.58 -3.00 32.67
C THR A 79 -0.30 -3.76 33.05
N LYS A 80 0.07 -4.83 32.33
CA LYS A 80 1.28 -5.60 32.60
C LYS A 80 2.37 -5.20 31.61
N GLU A 81 3.36 -4.48 32.12
CA GLU A 81 4.58 -4.16 31.38
C GLU A 81 5.52 -5.38 31.34
N ARG A 82 6.20 -5.56 30.21
CA ARG A 82 7.29 -6.52 29.95
C ARG A 82 6.97 -7.99 30.28
N LEU A 83 5.90 -8.52 29.70
CA LEU A 83 5.72 -9.98 29.64
C LEU A 83 6.76 -10.56 28.68
N SER A 84 7.48 -11.58 29.15
CA SER A 84 8.45 -12.32 28.34
C SER A 84 7.85 -13.67 27.96
N GLU A 85 7.86 -14.00 26.68
CA GLU A 85 7.39 -15.28 26.15
C GLU A 85 8.45 -15.86 25.21
N THR A 86 8.54 -17.19 25.11
CA THR A 86 9.33 -17.82 24.05
C THR A 86 8.65 -17.62 22.69
N PHE A 87 9.42 -17.63 21.60
CA PHE A 87 8.88 -17.55 20.24
C PHE A 87 7.82 -18.63 19.99
N ALA A 88 8.05 -19.86 20.48
CA ALA A 88 7.13 -20.97 20.31
C ALA A 88 5.77 -20.75 21.03
N GLU A 89 5.79 -20.21 22.26
CA GLU A 89 4.58 -19.88 23.01
C GLU A 89 3.81 -18.72 22.38
N PHE A 90 4.56 -17.70 21.95
CA PHE A 90 4.00 -16.55 21.23
C PHE A 90 3.32 -17.01 19.94
N GLU A 91 4.00 -17.75 19.07
CA GLU A 91 3.43 -18.21 17.80
C GLU A 91 2.20 -19.10 18.01
N LYS A 92 2.20 -19.94 19.06
CA LYS A 92 1.04 -20.78 19.41
C LYS A 92 -0.19 -19.94 19.76
N SER A 93 -0.02 -18.83 20.49
CA SER A 93 -1.12 -17.93 20.88
C SER A 93 -1.48 -16.92 19.79
N TRP A 94 -0.55 -16.58 18.89
CA TRP A 94 -0.74 -15.63 17.79
C TRP A 94 -1.39 -16.25 16.54
N ARG A 95 -1.08 -17.51 16.23
CA ARG A 95 -1.61 -18.25 15.07
C ARG A 95 -3.14 -18.30 14.96
N PRO A 96 -3.91 -18.49 16.05
CA PRO A 96 -5.37 -18.42 15.99
C PRO A 96 -5.90 -17.08 15.47
N GLY A 97 -5.17 -15.98 15.70
CA GLY A 97 -5.49 -14.64 15.17
C GLY A 97 -5.06 -14.43 13.72
N GLY A 98 -4.62 -15.49 13.02
CA GLY A 98 -4.13 -15.41 11.65
C GLY A 98 -2.75 -14.76 11.53
N ASN A 99 -1.96 -14.76 12.62
CA ASN A 99 -0.71 -14.01 12.73
C ASN A 99 -0.90 -12.52 12.37
N TRP A 100 -2.00 -11.93 12.82
CA TRP A 100 -2.29 -10.54 12.55
C TRP A 100 -1.28 -9.64 13.29
N ALA A 101 -0.57 -8.81 12.53
CA ALA A 101 0.35 -7.81 13.03
C ALA A 101 0.18 -6.51 12.26
N LEU A 102 0.25 -5.41 13.00
CA LEU A 102 0.14 -4.06 12.48
C LEU A 102 1.28 -3.21 13.03
N VAL A 103 1.95 -2.48 12.14
CA VAL A 103 2.85 -1.40 12.51
C VAL A 103 2.23 -0.07 12.11
N ILE A 104 2.37 0.92 13.00
CA ILE A 104 2.01 2.30 12.70
C ILE A 104 3.34 3.05 12.66
N THR A 105 3.77 3.38 11.45
CA THR A 105 5.00 4.13 11.24
C THR A 105 4.71 5.63 11.25
N ALA A 106 5.71 6.45 11.56
CA ALA A 106 5.59 7.90 11.41
C ALA A 106 5.26 8.24 9.95
N ALA A 107 4.48 9.31 9.74
CA ALA A 107 4.13 9.77 8.40
C ALA A 107 5.41 10.00 7.59
N GLY A 108 5.66 9.14 6.59
CA GLY A 108 6.88 9.19 5.79
C GLY A 108 7.66 7.89 5.72
N THR A 109 7.55 6.98 6.69
CA THR A 109 8.43 5.81 6.75
C THR A 109 7.73 4.53 6.26
N VAL A 110 8.37 3.91 5.27
CA VAL A 110 8.02 2.57 4.79
C VAL A 110 8.42 1.56 5.89
N PRO A 111 7.54 0.62 6.29
CA PRO A 111 7.89 -0.43 7.25
C PRO A 111 9.16 -1.19 6.83
N ALA A 112 10.01 -1.54 7.79
CA ALA A 112 11.31 -2.13 7.52
C ALA A 112 11.21 -3.51 6.83
N SER A 113 10.15 -4.24 7.12
CA SER A 113 9.83 -5.56 6.55
C SER A 113 9.08 -5.48 5.22
N ALA A 114 8.66 -4.29 4.78
CA ALA A 114 7.85 -4.15 3.58
C ALA A 114 8.67 -4.38 2.30
N THR A 115 8.06 -5.13 1.38
CA THR A 115 8.44 -5.15 -0.03
C THR A 115 7.62 -4.11 -0.80
N GLU A 116 8.09 -3.73 -1.99
CA GLU A 116 7.35 -2.78 -2.84
C GLU A 116 5.90 -3.22 -3.05
N ASN A 117 5.69 -4.50 -3.40
CA ASN A 117 4.35 -5.01 -3.64
C ASN A 117 3.46 -5.01 -2.39
N THR A 118 3.99 -5.43 -1.23
CA THR A 118 3.22 -5.46 0.03
C THR A 118 2.89 -4.06 0.53
N TYR A 119 3.76 -3.08 0.28
CA TYR A 119 3.53 -1.68 0.58
C TYR A 119 2.47 -1.07 -0.35
N LEU A 120 2.69 -1.14 -1.66
CA LEU A 120 1.80 -0.51 -2.65
C LEU A 120 0.39 -1.09 -2.64
N THR A 121 0.23 -2.38 -2.32
CA THR A 121 -1.11 -3.00 -2.15
C THR A 121 -1.93 -2.32 -1.04
N GLN A 122 -1.27 -1.71 -0.04
CA GLN A 122 -1.93 -0.97 1.03
C GLN A 122 -2.15 0.51 0.68
N ILE A 123 -1.39 1.05 -0.27
CA ILE A 123 -1.51 2.44 -0.74
C ILE A 123 -2.60 2.59 -1.80
N VAL A 124 -2.68 1.70 -2.78
CA VAL A 124 -3.64 1.78 -3.91
C VAL A 124 -5.09 2.01 -3.46
N PRO A 125 -5.62 1.31 -2.44
CA PRO A 125 -6.99 1.56 -1.99
C PRO A 125 -7.21 2.99 -1.49
N LEU A 126 -6.18 3.68 -0.99
CA LEU A 126 -6.29 5.05 -0.48
C LEU A 126 -6.56 6.07 -1.58
N GLU A 127 -6.29 5.78 -2.85
CA GLU A 127 -6.47 6.73 -3.96
C GLU A 127 -7.89 7.32 -3.99
N ASN A 128 -8.90 6.46 -3.78
CA ASN A 128 -10.30 6.85 -3.83
C ASN A 128 -10.85 7.43 -2.52
N PHE A 129 -10.19 7.17 -1.37
CA PHE A 129 -10.72 7.53 -0.04
C PHE A 129 -9.92 8.61 0.67
N ALA A 130 -8.61 8.70 0.40
CA ALA A 130 -7.67 9.61 1.03
C ALA A 130 -6.53 9.94 0.04
N PRO A 131 -6.80 10.64 -1.07
CA PRO A 131 -5.84 10.87 -2.15
C PRO A 131 -4.55 11.57 -1.69
N ASN A 132 -4.65 12.49 -0.72
CA ASN A 132 -3.46 13.13 -0.14
C ASN A 132 -2.57 12.14 0.62
N LEU A 133 -3.18 11.17 1.32
CA LEU A 133 -2.47 10.12 2.03
C LEU A 133 -1.87 9.09 1.05
N ALA A 134 -2.58 8.79 -0.04
CA ALA A 134 -2.08 7.97 -1.13
C ALA A 134 -0.84 8.60 -1.79
N ALA A 135 -0.90 9.89 -2.11
CA ALA A 135 0.23 10.64 -2.68
C ALA A 135 1.46 10.60 -1.76
N GLN A 136 1.27 10.82 -0.45
CA GLN A 136 2.35 10.66 0.53
C GLN A 136 2.90 9.24 0.53
N GLY A 137 2.04 8.22 0.51
CA GLY A 137 2.44 6.82 0.38
C GLY A 137 3.30 6.56 -0.85
N TYR A 138 2.92 7.06 -2.02
CA TYR A 138 3.71 6.91 -3.23
C TYR A 138 5.06 7.63 -3.19
N HIS A 139 5.13 8.84 -2.62
CA HIS A 139 6.42 9.52 -2.42
C HIS A 139 7.35 8.74 -1.48
N ASN A 140 6.80 8.13 -0.42
CA ASN A 140 7.58 7.27 0.48
C ASN A 140 8.06 6.00 -0.24
N ALA A 141 7.20 5.39 -1.06
CA ALA A 141 7.57 4.26 -1.90
C ALA A 141 8.73 4.64 -2.83
N LEU A 142 8.68 5.79 -3.50
CA LEU A 142 9.74 6.27 -4.39
C LEU A 142 11.04 6.64 -3.67
N THR A 143 10.97 6.98 -2.38
CA THR A 143 12.18 7.16 -1.55
C THR A 143 12.90 5.82 -1.35
N ARG A 144 12.16 4.72 -1.19
CA ARG A 144 12.73 3.37 -0.96
C ARG A 144 13.01 2.60 -2.25
N TRP A 145 12.16 2.77 -3.25
CA TRP A 145 12.17 2.12 -4.56
C TRP A 145 12.03 3.20 -5.66
N PRO A 146 13.12 3.93 -5.99
CA PRO A 146 13.06 5.04 -6.95
C PRO A 146 12.61 4.65 -8.35
N GLU A 147 12.80 3.38 -8.72
CA GLU A 147 12.42 2.81 -10.02
C GLU A 147 11.01 2.20 -10.01
N SER A 148 10.21 2.44 -8.96
CA SER A 148 8.84 1.92 -8.85
C SER A 148 7.92 2.59 -9.86
N TYR A 149 7.74 1.96 -11.01
CA TYR A 149 6.80 2.44 -12.02
C TYR A 149 5.36 2.47 -11.52
N ARG A 150 4.99 1.54 -10.63
CA ARG A 150 3.64 1.50 -10.02
C ARG A 150 3.41 2.71 -9.13
N ALA A 151 4.42 3.17 -8.39
CA ALA A 151 4.30 4.38 -7.57
C ALA A 151 4.22 5.65 -8.43
N TRP A 152 5.02 5.75 -9.50
CA TRP A 152 4.91 6.83 -10.48
C TRP A 152 3.55 6.86 -11.18
N MET A 153 3.04 5.69 -11.60
CA MET A 153 1.68 5.54 -12.16
C MET A 153 0.60 6.03 -11.19
N GLY A 154 0.74 5.71 -9.90
CA GLY A 154 -0.17 6.16 -8.85
C GLY A 154 -0.15 7.67 -8.65
N LEU A 155 1.03 8.31 -8.60
CA LEU A 155 1.15 9.77 -8.53
C LEU A 155 0.52 10.46 -9.75
N GLY A 156 0.82 9.96 -10.95
CA GLY A 156 0.24 10.48 -12.18
C GLY A 156 -1.28 10.35 -12.20
N ALA A 157 -1.83 9.24 -11.71
CA ALA A 157 -3.28 9.03 -11.61
C ALA A 157 -3.94 10.02 -10.64
N LEU A 158 -3.33 10.23 -9.47
CA LEU A 158 -3.82 11.21 -8.49
C LEU A 158 -3.74 12.65 -9.00
N ALA A 159 -2.68 12.99 -9.74
CA ALA A 159 -2.55 14.29 -10.39
C ALA A 159 -3.60 14.49 -11.48
N PHE A 160 -3.81 13.48 -12.34
CA PHE A 160 -4.81 13.53 -13.40
C PHE A 160 -6.23 13.69 -12.85
N GLN A 161 -6.59 12.90 -11.82
CA GLN A 161 -7.89 13.00 -11.13
C GLN A 161 -8.11 14.39 -10.50
N ALA A 162 -7.05 15.04 -10.06
CA ALA A 162 -7.11 16.39 -9.52
C ALA A 162 -7.02 17.50 -10.59
N HIS A 163 -7.14 17.15 -11.88
CA HIS A 163 -7.00 18.06 -13.04
C HIS A 163 -5.63 18.78 -13.11
N ARG A 164 -4.63 18.25 -12.41
CA ARG A 164 -3.23 18.67 -12.44
C ARG A 164 -2.51 17.97 -13.58
N TYR A 165 -2.95 18.26 -14.80
CA TYR A 165 -2.50 17.58 -16.01
C TYR A 165 -1.01 17.80 -16.32
N PRO A 166 -0.41 18.98 -16.11
CA PRO A 166 1.04 19.15 -16.28
C PRO A 166 1.87 18.24 -15.36
N GLU A 167 1.45 18.07 -14.10
CA GLU A 167 2.13 17.16 -13.16
C GLU A 167 1.94 15.70 -13.58
N ALA A 168 0.71 15.30 -13.91
CA ALA A 168 0.42 13.94 -14.39
C ALA A 168 1.24 13.59 -15.64
N LEU A 169 1.44 14.56 -16.53
CA LEU A 169 2.22 14.39 -17.74
C LEU A 169 3.67 14.03 -17.41
N VAL A 170 4.30 14.74 -16.47
CA VAL A 170 5.68 14.46 -16.05
C VAL A 170 5.79 13.06 -15.46
N ASP A 171 4.86 12.68 -14.56
CA ASP A 171 4.88 11.37 -13.91
C ASP A 171 4.72 10.22 -14.93
N TYR A 172 3.78 10.31 -15.86
CA TYR A 172 3.59 9.29 -16.89
C TYR A 172 4.72 9.26 -17.94
N GLN A 173 5.38 10.40 -18.21
CA GLN A 173 6.57 10.44 -19.05
C GLN A 173 7.73 9.67 -18.42
N GLU A 174 7.93 9.78 -17.10
CA GLU A 174 8.96 8.98 -16.42
C GLU A 174 8.67 7.48 -16.52
N VAL A 175 7.40 7.07 -16.36
CA VAL A 175 7.02 5.66 -16.51
C VAL A 175 7.27 5.17 -17.93
N THR A 176 6.78 5.88 -18.95
CA THR A 176 6.93 5.44 -20.36
C THR A 176 8.38 5.44 -20.83
N ARG A 177 9.23 6.32 -20.27
CA ARG A 177 10.68 6.34 -20.52
C ARG A 177 11.39 5.14 -19.91
N ALA A 178 11.10 4.81 -18.64
CA ALA A 178 11.74 3.72 -17.93
C ALA A 178 11.17 2.34 -18.29
N HIS A 179 9.87 2.27 -18.62
CA HIS A 179 9.11 1.05 -18.90
C HIS A 179 8.39 1.16 -20.26
N PRO A 180 9.12 1.10 -21.38
CA PRO A 180 8.59 1.36 -22.73
C PRO A 180 7.63 0.28 -23.27
N LEU A 181 7.36 -0.75 -22.47
CA LEU A 181 6.43 -1.83 -22.75
C LEU A 181 5.15 -1.76 -21.91
N GLU A 182 5.00 -0.75 -21.04
CA GLU A 182 3.82 -0.58 -20.18
C GLU A 182 2.72 0.15 -20.95
N GLY A 183 1.75 -0.61 -21.50
CA GLY A 183 0.67 -0.07 -22.33
C GLY A 183 -0.23 0.91 -21.58
N ASP A 184 -0.51 0.64 -20.31
CA ASP A 184 -1.37 1.47 -19.47
C ASP A 184 -0.77 2.86 -19.23
N ALA A 185 0.56 2.95 -19.13
CA ALA A 185 1.26 4.22 -19.00
C ALA A 185 1.11 5.07 -20.26
N PHE A 186 1.22 4.47 -21.44
CA PHE A 186 0.99 5.18 -22.71
C PHE A 186 -0.47 5.59 -22.89
N ASN A 187 -1.42 4.78 -22.44
CA ASN A 187 -2.84 5.14 -22.45
C ASN A 187 -3.12 6.35 -21.55
N ASN A 188 -2.60 6.35 -20.31
CA ASN A 188 -2.75 7.47 -19.39
C ASN A 188 -2.05 8.74 -19.88
N LEU A 189 -0.89 8.58 -20.53
CA LEU A 189 -0.20 9.68 -21.21
C LEU A 189 -1.05 10.27 -22.35
N ALA A 190 -1.74 9.42 -23.12
CA ALA A 190 -2.64 9.86 -24.19
C ALA A 190 -3.84 10.65 -23.66
N GLU A 191 -4.49 10.16 -22.60
CA GLU A 191 -5.57 10.88 -21.92
C GLU A 191 -5.10 12.22 -21.37
N THR A 192 -3.89 12.27 -20.79
CA THR A 192 -3.30 13.50 -20.27
C THR A 192 -3.03 14.53 -21.37
N TRP A 193 -2.47 14.10 -22.49
CA TRP A 193 -2.27 14.98 -23.65
C TRP A 193 -3.59 15.47 -24.25
N ARG A 194 -4.60 14.62 -24.31
CA ARG A 194 -5.96 14.99 -24.76
C ARG A 194 -6.55 16.07 -23.86
N ALA A 195 -6.45 15.91 -22.54
CA ALA A 195 -6.93 16.89 -21.57
C ALA A 195 -6.20 18.24 -21.68
N LEU A 196 -4.92 18.22 -22.05
CA LEU A 196 -4.12 19.42 -22.36
C LEU A 196 -4.38 20.01 -23.76
N GLY A 197 -5.25 19.38 -24.56
CA GLY A 197 -5.58 19.83 -25.92
C GLY A 197 -4.55 19.47 -27.00
N ASN A 198 -3.48 18.75 -26.66
CA ASN A 198 -2.47 18.31 -27.62
C ASN A 198 -2.88 16.97 -28.27
N LEU A 199 -3.87 17.04 -29.17
CA LEU A 199 -4.38 15.86 -29.87
C LEU A 199 -3.31 15.10 -30.67
N PRO A 200 -2.34 15.75 -31.36
CA PRO A 200 -1.24 15.03 -32.00
C PRO A 200 -0.43 14.13 -31.05
N ALA A 201 -0.01 14.66 -29.89
CA ALA A 201 0.74 13.88 -28.91
C ALA A 201 -0.13 12.77 -28.27
N ALA A 202 -1.42 13.06 -28.03
CA ALA A 202 -2.37 12.05 -27.54
C ALA A 202 -2.47 10.86 -28.51
N ARG A 203 -2.55 11.14 -29.82
CA ARG A 203 -2.60 10.11 -30.87
C ARG A 203 -1.32 9.27 -30.93
N GLU A 204 -0.16 9.90 -30.79
CA GLU A 204 1.11 9.18 -30.77
C GLU A 204 1.16 8.21 -29.58
N ALA A 205 0.83 8.69 -28.39
CA ALA A 205 0.83 7.88 -27.17
C ALA A 205 -0.17 6.71 -27.25
N ILE A 206 -1.42 6.94 -27.68
CA ILE A 206 -2.41 5.85 -27.76
C ILE A 206 -2.08 4.84 -28.87
N THR A 207 -1.45 5.28 -29.96
CA THR A 207 -0.95 4.36 -31.01
C THR A 207 0.12 3.44 -30.45
N LYS A 208 1.01 3.97 -29.61
CA LYS A 208 2.01 3.18 -28.91
C LYS A 208 1.36 2.16 -27.97
N ALA A 209 0.40 2.56 -27.15
CA ALA A 209 -0.35 1.64 -26.27
C ALA A 209 -1.00 0.49 -27.06
N LEU A 210 -1.70 0.80 -28.15
CA LEU A 210 -2.35 -0.19 -29.02
C LEU A 210 -1.36 -1.15 -29.70
N SER A 211 -0.16 -0.67 -30.04
CA SER A 211 0.89 -1.50 -30.67
C SER A 211 1.47 -2.56 -29.74
N LEU A 212 1.36 -2.37 -28.42
CA LEU A 212 1.92 -3.29 -27.42
C LEU A 212 1.06 -4.54 -27.22
N GLY A 213 -0.15 -4.60 -27.77
CA GLY A 213 -0.98 -5.82 -27.76
C GLY A 213 -1.44 -6.26 -26.37
N ASP A 214 -1.56 -5.30 -25.45
CA ASP A 214 -1.87 -5.50 -24.03
C ASP A 214 -3.27 -6.13 -23.80
N VAL A 215 -3.45 -6.78 -22.63
CA VAL A 215 -4.75 -7.28 -22.15
C VAL A 215 -5.81 -6.18 -22.04
N HIS A 216 -5.40 -4.91 -21.89
CA HIS A 216 -6.29 -3.76 -21.83
C HIS A 216 -6.58 -3.09 -23.18
N ARG A 217 -6.30 -3.76 -24.32
CA ARG A 217 -6.52 -3.19 -25.66
C ARG A 217 -7.89 -2.53 -25.88
N SER A 218 -8.97 -3.10 -25.35
CA SER A 218 -10.31 -2.53 -25.48
C SER A 218 -10.47 -1.17 -24.80
N LEU A 219 -9.76 -0.95 -23.68
CA LEU A 219 -9.66 0.36 -23.03
C LEU A 219 -8.95 1.36 -23.95
N TYR A 220 -7.84 0.94 -24.57
CA TYR A 220 -7.07 1.83 -25.45
C TYR A 220 -7.84 2.23 -26.70
N GLU A 221 -8.62 1.30 -27.26
CA GLU A 221 -9.50 1.57 -28.41
C GLU A 221 -10.59 2.60 -28.03
N LYS A 222 -11.09 2.55 -26.79
CA LYS A 222 -12.02 3.55 -26.27
C LYS A 222 -11.35 4.92 -26.16
N THR A 223 -10.16 5.03 -25.57
CA THR A 223 -9.40 6.28 -25.50
C THR A 223 -9.11 6.87 -26.89
N LEU A 224 -8.72 6.03 -27.86
CA LEU A 224 -8.53 6.48 -29.24
C LEU A 224 -9.82 7.06 -29.85
N LYS A 225 -10.96 6.42 -29.60
CA LYS A 225 -12.26 6.93 -30.04
C LYS A 225 -12.57 8.31 -29.42
N GLU A 226 -12.35 8.49 -28.12
CA GLU A 226 -12.56 9.78 -27.45
C GLU A 226 -11.63 10.88 -27.98
N ILE A 227 -10.37 10.55 -28.31
CA ILE A 227 -9.43 11.47 -28.96
C ILE A 227 -9.95 11.91 -30.34
N ASN A 228 -10.51 10.98 -31.14
CA ASN A 228 -11.10 11.29 -32.44
C ASN A 228 -12.30 12.24 -32.32
N GLU A 229 -13.22 11.95 -31.42
CA GLU A 229 -14.44 12.75 -31.22
C GLU A 229 -14.15 14.17 -30.68
N THR A 230 -13.02 14.35 -29.98
CA THR A 230 -12.60 15.67 -29.50
C THR A 230 -12.15 16.58 -30.65
N GLN A 231 -11.70 16.02 -31.77
CA GLN A 231 -11.27 16.78 -32.95
C GLN A 231 -12.43 17.31 -33.80
N GLU A 232 -13.61 16.70 -33.67
CA GLU A 232 -14.80 17.03 -34.49
C GLU A 232 -15.65 18.16 -33.88
N LYS A 233 -15.31 18.64 -32.68
CA LYS A 233 -16.01 19.72 -31.95
C LYS A 233 -15.24 21.03 -32.03
#